data_AF-V9ID66-F1
#
_entry.id   AF-V9ID66-F1
#
_cell.length_a   1.000
_cell.length_b   1.000
_cell.length_c   1.000
_cell.angle_alpha   90.00
_cell.angle_beta   90.00
_cell.angle_gamma   90.00
#
_symmetry.space_group_name_H-M   'P 1'
#
loop_
_entity.id
_entity.type
_entity.pdbx_description
1 polymer ?
#
loop_
_entity_poly.entity_id
_entity_poly.type
_entity_poly.pdbx_seq_one_letter_code
_entity_poly.pdbx_strand_id
1 'polypeptide(L)'
;MDKRGSAELLNVEQNNSKNASSDSLNSDSKSSSLNSKMGQESNLSSGETGPPLLNGERVQGIAHEVTYVCPYSGPVRGILSITNYKLHFRSVDRETPYVVEVPLGVVSRIEKSWWCI
;
A
#
# COMPACT_ATOMS: atom_id res chain seq x y z
N MET A 1 4.03 -12.12 67.43
CA MET A 1 2.82 -11.64 66.74
C MET A 1 2.61 -12.51 65.52
N ASP A 2 1.74 -13.49 65.73
CA ASP A 2 0.96 -14.31 64.79
C ASP A 2 0.42 -13.47 63.60
N LYS A 3 0.04 -13.93 62.41
CA LYS A 3 -0.19 -15.23 61.74
C LYS A 3 -0.70 -14.91 60.31
N ARG A 4 -0.80 -15.95 59.45
CA ARG A 4 -1.56 -16.11 58.16
C ARG A 4 -0.69 -15.86 56.92
N GLY A 5 -0.40 -16.85 56.06
CA GLY A 5 -1.29 -17.85 55.42
C GLY A 5 -1.81 -17.21 54.12
N SER A 6 -1.53 -17.70 52.91
CA SER A 6 -1.84 -19.05 52.40
C SER A 6 -0.96 -19.45 51.20
N ALA A 7 -0.84 -20.76 51.01
CA ALA A 7 -0.33 -21.44 49.82
C ALA A 7 -1.32 -21.36 48.65
N GLU A 8 -0.87 -21.69 47.43
CA GLU A 8 -1.27 -22.91 46.68
C GLU A 8 -0.56 -22.89 45.30
N LEU A 9 0.38 -23.83 45.12
CA LEU A 9 0.71 -24.39 43.81
C LEU A 9 -0.44 -25.31 43.41
N LEU A 10 -0.73 -25.48 42.12
CA LEU A 10 -0.91 -26.80 41.51
C LEU A 10 -1.01 -26.68 39.98
N ASN A 11 -0.08 -27.39 39.34
CA ASN A 11 0.05 -27.63 37.92
C ASN A 11 -0.91 -28.77 37.57
N VAL A 12 -1.92 -28.51 36.72
CA VAL A 12 -2.80 -29.53 36.14
C VAL A 12 -2.58 -29.51 34.64
N GLU A 13 -2.00 -30.58 34.11
CA GLU A 13 -2.68 -31.38 33.08
C GLU A 13 -2.04 -32.79 33.06
N GLN A 14 -2.88 -33.80 33.22
CA GLN A 14 -2.54 -35.22 33.36
C GLN A 14 -2.98 -35.98 32.11
N ASN A 15 -2.08 -36.83 31.62
CA ASN A 15 -2.29 -38.13 30.96
C ASN A 15 -2.95 -38.08 29.55
N ASN A 16 -2.69 -38.97 28.59
CA ASN A 16 -2.35 -40.39 28.66
C ASN A 16 -1.86 -40.86 27.28
N SER A 17 -1.03 -41.89 27.27
CA SER A 17 -0.45 -42.61 26.13
C SER A 17 -1.48 -43.12 25.11
N LYS A 18 -1.12 -43.16 23.81
CA LYS A 18 -1.41 -44.27 22.87
C LYS A 18 -0.78 -44.04 21.49
N ASN A 19 -0.18 -45.13 21.05
CA ASN A 19 0.52 -45.41 19.80
C ASN A 19 -0.46 -45.34 18.63
N ALA A 20 -0.10 -44.67 17.54
CA ALA A 20 -0.70 -44.88 16.24
C ALA A 20 0.29 -44.44 15.15
N SER A 21 0.59 -45.36 14.26
CA SER A 21 1.48 -45.24 13.10
C SER A 21 1.17 -44.00 12.27
N SER A 22 2.18 -43.20 11.95
CA SER A 22 2.08 -42.22 10.88
C SER A 22 2.66 -42.85 9.61
N ASP A 23 1.77 -43.41 8.80
CA ASP A 23 2.09 -43.92 7.47
C ASP A 23 2.58 -42.80 6.56
N SER A 24 3.71 -43.07 5.92
CA SER A 24 4.33 -42.23 4.91
C SER A 24 3.44 -42.15 3.67
N LEU A 25 2.85 -41.00 3.42
CA LEU A 25 2.26 -40.69 2.11
C LEU A 25 3.13 -39.66 1.40
N ASN A 26 4.09 -40.19 0.63
CA ASN A 26 4.69 -39.46 -0.48
C ASN A 26 3.56 -38.94 -1.38
N SER A 27 3.40 -37.63 -1.45
CA SER A 27 2.64 -36.99 -2.50
C SER A 27 3.55 -35.97 -3.17
N ASP A 28 4.26 -36.46 -4.19
CA ASP A 28 4.99 -35.64 -5.15
C ASP A 28 4.00 -34.78 -5.93
N SER A 29 3.65 -33.63 -5.35
CA SER A 29 2.99 -32.57 -6.11
C SER A 29 4.08 -31.74 -6.78
N LYS A 30 4.37 -32.09 -8.04
CA LYS A 30 5.06 -31.21 -8.98
C LYS A 30 4.21 -29.96 -9.15
N SER A 31 4.43 -28.93 -8.33
CA SER A 31 3.95 -27.60 -8.65
C SER A 31 4.81 -27.09 -9.82
N SER A 32 4.17 -26.95 -10.97
CA SER A 32 4.77 -26.32 -12.12
C SER A 32 5.01 -24.86 -11.77
N SER A 33 6.29 -24.47 -11.76
CA SER A 33 6.73 -23.09 -11.74
C SER A 33 6.20 -22.39 -12.99
N LEU A 34 4.98 -21.85 -12.91
CA LEU A 34 4.45 -20.95 -13.92
C LEU A 34 5.13 -19.60 -13.75
N ASN A 35 6.31 -19.51 -14.36
CA ASN A 35 6.95 -18.26 -14.74
C ASN A 35 6.03 -17.52 -15.71
N SER A 36 5.12 -16.71 -15.16
CA SER A 36 4.43 -15.65 -15.90
C SER A 36 5.11 -14.33 -15.53
N LYS A 37 6.22 -14.09 -16.21
CA LYS A 37 6.88 -12.80 -16.34
C LYS A 37 5.90 -11.84 -17.02
N MET A 38 5.18 -11.03 -16.24
CA MET A 38 4.38 -9.92 -16.76
C MET A 38 4.38 -8.78 -15.75
N GLY A 39 4.89 -7.63 -16.18
CA GLY A 39 4.75 -6.37 -15.46
C GLY A 39 5.74 -6.20 -14.32
N GLN A 40 6.79 -5.44 -14.59
CA GLN A 40 7.65 -4.83 -13.59
C GLN A 40 6.78 -3.88 -12.76
N GLU A 41 6.11 -4.38 -11.72
CA GLU A 41 5.48 -3.55 -10.70
C GLU A 41 6.63 -2.84 -9.99
N SER A 42 6.94 -1.63 -10.46
CA SER A 42 7.86 -0.74 -9.78
C SER A 42 7.31 -0.56 -8.37
N ASN A 43 8.01 -1.12 -7.38
CA ASN A 43 7.97 -0.63 -6.01
C ASN A 43 8.36 0.86 -6.05
N LEU A 44 7.40 1.73 -6.37
CA LEU A 44 7.45 3.15 -6.09
C LEU A 44 7.16 3.29 -4.60
N SER A 45 8.02 2.71 -3.77
CA SER A 45 8.01 2.86 -2.33
C SER A 45 8.33 4.31 -2.02
N SER A 46 7.28 5.10 -1.84
CA SER A 46 7.11 6.14 -0.82
C SER A 46 8.38 6.61 -0.13
N GLY A 47 9.25 7.30 -0.86
CA GLY A 47 10.25 8.18 -0.24
C GLY A 47 9.58 9.52 0.04
N GLU A 48 9.16 9.75 1.29
CA GLU A 48 8.84 11.02 1.97
C GLU A 48 7.92 12.08 1.29
N THR A 49 7.53 11.91 0.03
CA THR A 49 6.96 12.97 -0.83
C THR A 49 5.69 12.54 -1.56
N GLY A 50 5.40 11.23 -1.63
CA GLY A 50 4.22 10.69 -2.31
C GLY A 50 2.88 10.93 -1.59
N PRO A 51 1.73 10.73 -2.27
CA PRO A 51 0.41 10.89 -1.66
C PRO A 51 0.22 9.95 -0.46
N PRO A 52 -0.53 10.37 0.58
CA PRO A 52 -1.02 9.46 1.59
C PRO A 52 -2.00 8.46 0.95
N LEU A 53 -1.71 7.18 1.11
CA LEU A 53 -2.47 6.07 0.50
C LEU A 53 -3.45 5.46 1.51
N LEU A 54 -4.68 5.21 1.05
CA LEU A 54 -5.68 4.44 1.78
C LEU A 54 -5.40 2.92 1.69
N ASN A 55 -6.08 2.13 2.51
CA ASN A 55 -5.98 0.67 2.46
C ASN A 55 -6.41 0.15 1.08
N GLY A 56 -5.50 -0.55 0.39
CA GLY A 56 -5.73 -1.06 -0.97
C GLY A 56 -5.57 -0.01 -2.09
N GLU A 57 -5.25 1.24 -1.74
CA GLU A 57 -4.80 2.24 -2.70
C GLU A 57 -3.34 1.98 -3.09
N ARG A 58 -3.06 2.05 -4.39
CA ARG A 58 -1.75 1.76 -4.98
C ARG A 58 -1.44 2.77 -6.08
N VAL A 59 -0.20 3.24 -6.11
CA VAL A 59 0.30 4.17 -7.13
C VAL A 59 0.36 3.45 -8.49
N GLN A 60 -0.23 4.05 -9.52
CA GLN A 60 -0.20 3.57 -10.91
C GLN A 60 0.87 4.28 -11.73
N GLY A 61 1.16 5.53 -11.41
CA GLY A 61 2.15 6.32 -12.14
C GLY A 61 2.47 7.63 -11.44
N ILE A 62 3.65 8.15 -11.75
CA ILE A 62 4.13 9.44 -11.24
C ILE A 62 4.69 10.22 -12.43
N ALA A 63 4.23 11.44 -12.61
CA ALA A 63 4.75 12.39 -13.59
C ALA A 63 5.37 13.57 -12.86
N HIS A 64 6.65 13.80 -13.12
CA HIS A 64 7.39 14.95 -12.62
C HIS A 64 7.26 16.11 -13.62
N GLU A 65 7.50 17.34 -13.13
CA GLU A 65 7.51 18.56 -13.96
C GLU A 65 6.18 18.83 -14.70
N VAL A 66 5.06 18.49 -14.05
CA VAL A 66 3.72 18.78 -14.56
C VAL A 66 3.29 20.18 -14.15
N THR A 67 2.63 20.90 -15.06
CA THR A 67 2.07 22.23 -14.76
C THR A 67 0.57 22.12 -14.52
N TYR A 68 0.13 22.38 -13.28
CA TYR A 68 -1.27 22.59 -12.95
C TYR A 68 -1.67 24.03 -13.29
N VAL A 69 -2.66 24.21 -14.17
CA VAL A 69 -3.19 25.52 -14.51
C VAL A 69 -4.40 25.82 -13.64
N CYS A 70 -4.18 26.53 -12.54
CA CYS A 70 -5.26 26.98 -11.66
C CYS A 70 -6.01 28.16 -12.32
N PRO A 71 -7.35 28.13 -12.41
CA PRO A 71 -8.12 29.23 -13.01
C PRO A 71 -8.03 30.56 -12.25
N TYR A 72 -7.64 30.53 -10.96
CA TYR A 72 -7.55 31.72 -10.12
C TYR A 72 -6.11 32.21 -9.89
N SER A 73 -5.17 31.26 -9.79
CA SER A 73 -3.78 31.55 -9.38
C SER A 73 -2.77 31.38 -10.52
N GLY A 74 -3.19 30.90 -11.69
CA GLY A 74 -2.31 30.64 -12.83
C GLY A 74 -1.55 29.31 -12.77
N PRO A 75 -0.49 29.15 -13.59
CA PRO A 75 0.27 27.91 -13.70
C PRO A 75 1.16 27.65 -12.49
N VAL A 76 1.20 26.40 -12.04
CA VAL A 76 2.02 25.93 -10.90
C VAL A 76 2.72 24.64 -11.31
N ARG A 77 4.04 24.55 -11.17
CA ARG A 77 4.77 23.31 -11.44
C ARG A 77 4.74 22.38 -10.23
N GLY A 78 4.72 21.09 -10.51
CA GLY A 78 4.64 20.07 -9.47
C GLY A 78 4.81 18.65 -9.97
N ILE A 79 4.44 17.73 -9.10
CA ILE A 79 4.46 16.29 -9.33
C ILE A 79 3.00 15.81 -9.30
N LEU A 80 2.58 15.09 -10.34
CA LEU A 80 1.29 14.42 -10.40
C LEU A 80 1.47 12.93 -10.12
N SER A 81 0.92 12.45 -9.02
CA SER A 81 0.81 11.04 -8.69
C SER A 81 -0.58 10.53 -9.02
N ILE A 82 -0.64 9.44 -9.77
CA ILE A 82 -1.88 8.78 -10.18
C ILE A 82 -1.98 7.50 -9.35
N THR A 83 -3.06 7.33 -8.60
CA THR A 83 -3.36 6.07 -7.92
C THR A 83 -4.56 5.39 -8.58
N ASN A 84 -4.93 4.21 -8.12
CA ASN A 84 -6.18 3.56 -8.51
C ASN A 84 -7.44 4.19 -7.86
N TYR A 85 -7.30 5.30 -7.12
CA TYR A 85 -8.42 5.96 -6.42
C TYR A 85 -8.50 7.46 -6.69
N LYS A 86 -7.37 8.17 -6.73
CA LYS A 86 -7.31 9.63 -6.90
C LYS A 86 -6.12 10.08 -7.76
N LEU A 87 -6.26 11.27 -8.32
CA LEU A 87 -5.15 12.08 -8.82
C LEU A 87 -4.67 12.97 -7.68
N HIS A 88 -3.39 12.93 -7.36
CA HIS A 88 -2.78 13.78 -6.34
C HIS A 88 -1.68 14.62 -6.98
N PHE A 89 -1.89 15.93 -7.05
CA PHE A 89 -0.90 16.90 -7.47
C PHE A 89 -0.30 17.61 -6.26
N ARG A 90 1.02 17.75 -6.23
CA ARG A 90 1.76 18.52 -5.23
C ARG A 90 2.72 19.48 -5.93
N SER A 91 2.62 20.77 -5.63
CA SER A 91 3.56 21.76 -6.16
C SER A 91 4.96 21.60 -5.55
N VAL A 92 6.00 21.91 -6.33
CA VAL A 92 7.40 21.88 -5.86
C VAL A 92 7.99 23.27 -5.61
N ASP A 93 7.39 24.33 -6.16
CA ASP A 93 8.00 25.67 -6.17
C ASP A 93 7.71 26.53 -4.92
N ARG A 94 7.07 25.97 -3.87
CA ARG A 94 6.59 26.74 -2.71
C ARG A 94 6.99 26.07 -1.39
N GLU A 95 7.35 26.90 -0.41
CA GLU A 95 7.69 26.45 0.94
C GLU A 95 6.51 25.78 1.65
N THR A 96 5.29 26.26 1.40
CA THR A 96 4.05 25.51 1.67
C THR A 96 3.51 24.94 0.36
N PRO A 97 3.52 23.60 0.17
CA PRO A 97 3.06 22.98 -1.07
C PRO A 97 1.57 23.22 -1.32
N TYR A 98 1.23 23.60 -2.53
CA TYR A 98 -0.14 23.56 -3.05
C TYR A 98 -0.48 22.12 -3.43
N VAL A 99 -1.50 21.55 -2.79
CA VAL A 99 -1.93 20.16 -2.99
C VAL A 99 -3.34 20.13 -3.57
N VAL A 100 -3.53 19.32 -4.61
CA VAL A 100 -4.85 19.07 -5.22
C VAL A 100 -5.09 17.57 -5.25
N GLU A 101 -6.21 17.15 -4.66
CA GLU A 101 -6.68 15.78 -4.70
C GLU A 101 -8.00 15.71 -5.46
N VAL A 102 -8.07 14.82 -6.46
CA VAL A 102 -9.27 14.61 -7.28
C VAL A 102 -9.58 13.11 -7.34
N PRO A 103 -10.67 12.64 -6.72
CA PRO A 103 -11.09 11.25 -6.85
C PRO A 103 -11.34 10.89 -8.32
N LEU A 104 -10.93 9.70 -8.75
CA LEU A 104 -11.14 9.27 -10.15
C LEU A 104 -12.63 9.19 -10.51
N GLY A 105 -13.52 8.97 -9.53
CA GLY A 105 -14.97 8.94 -9.74
C GLY A 105 -15.59 10.28 -10.15
N VAL A 106 -14.92 11.42 -9.92
CA VAL A 106 -15.41 12.74 -10.39
C VAL A 106 -14.88 13.13 -11.77
N VAL A 107 -13.88 12.41 -12.28
CA VAL A 107 -13.30 12.66 -13.61
C VAL A 107 -14.20 12.03 -14.67
N SER A 108 -14.95 12.87 -15.39
CA SER A 108 -15.87 12.40 -16.43
C SER A 108 -15.19 12.16 -17.78
N ARG A 109 -14.16 12.93 -18.10
CA ARG A 109 -13.43 12.90 -19.37
C ARG A 109 -11.97 13.29 -19.16
N ILE A 110 -11.10 12.73 -20.00
CA ILE A 110 -9.68 13.08 -20.07
C ILE A 110 -9.39 13.41 -21.54
N GLU A 111 -8.89 14.62 -21.78
CA GLU A 111 -8.57 15.10 -23.12
C GLU A 111 -7.07 15.35 -23.24
N LYS A 112 -6.47 14.89 -24.35
CA LYS A 112 -5.08 15.21 -24.67
C LYS A 112 -5.03 16.59 -25.31
N SER A 113 -4.57 17.56 -24.54
CA SER A 113 -4.24 18.88 -25.07
C SER A 113 -2.84 18.84 -25.69
N TRP A 114 -2.71 19.29 -26.94
CA TRP A 114 -1.44 19.35 -27.68
C TRP A 114 -0.73 20.70 -27.59
N TRP A 115 -1.23 21.63 -26.78
CA TRP A 115 -0.58 22.92 -26.59
C TRP A 115 0.65 22.76 -25.69
N CYS A 116 1.84 23.06 -26.21
CA CYS A 116 3.03 23.28 -25.38
C CYS A 116 2.82 24.58 -24.60
N ILE A 117 2.59 24.45 -23.30
CA ILE A 117 2.79 25.54 -22.32
C ILE A 117 4.27 25.56 -21.96
#